data_AF-A0A197SMP5-F1
#
_entry.id   AF-A0A197SMP5-F1
#
_cell.length_a   1.000
_cell.length_b   1.000
_cell.length_c   1.000
_cell.angle_alpha   90.00
_cell.angle_beta   90.00
_cell.angle_gamma   90.00
#
_symmetry.space_group_name_H-M   'P 1'
#
loop_
_entity.id
_entity.type
_entity.pdbx_description
1 polymer ?
#
loop_
_entity_poly.entity_id
_entity_poly.type
_entity_poly.pdbx_seq_one_letter_code
_entity_poly.pdbx_strand_id
1 'polypeptide(L)'
;MRIRETASDSPDAYVGASGESKHVQIPGKSYLYLDIQPAHTVDDRGTPTFTGPPSQSFALPSLTGVELMGEWEGHLTAALSLGDYSRYRVFTLTSPNRLVIDVYH
;
A
#
# COMPACT_ATOMS: atom_id res chain seq x y z
N MET A 1 -9.01 9.20 9.06
CA MET A 1 -8.31 8.10 8.35
C MET A 1 -7.45 7.36 9.36
N ARG A 2 -7.59 6.04 9.42
CA ARG A 2 -6.78 5.12 10.22
C ARG A 2 -5.92 4.31 9.27
N ILE A 3 -4.67 4.09 9.66
CA ILE A 3 -3.71 3.28 8.92
C ILE A 3 -3.20 2.19 9.84
N ARG A 4 -3.12 0.97 9.34
CA ARG A 4 -2.37 -0.12 9.96
C ARG A 4 -1.23 -0.50 9.03
N GLU A 5 -0.04 -0.56 9.61
CA GLU A 5 1.21 -0.88 8.92
C GLU A 5 1.68 -2.27 9.37
N THR A 6 2.12 -3.09 8.41
CA THR A 6 2.75 -4.37 8.68
C THR A 6 4.01 -4.49 7.83
N ALA A 7 5.17 -4.61 8.48
CA ALA A 7 6.43 -4.90 7.80
C ALA A 7 6.66 -6.41 7.72
N SER A 8 7.26 -6.88 6.62
CA SER A 8 7.57 -8.30 6.41
C SER A 8 8.73 -8.48 5.43
N ASP A 9 9.46 -9.59 5.55
CA ASP A 9 10.44 -10.03 4.54
C ASP A 9 9.82 -10.97 3.49
N SER A 10 8.56 -11.36 3.68
CA SER A 10 7.80 -12.24 2.77
C SER A 10 6.74 -11.48 1.99
N PRO A 11 6.60 -11.72 0.66
CA PRO A 11 5.57 -11.13 -0.21
C PRO A 11 4.16 -11.69 0.04
N ASP A 12 4.01 -12.76 0.83
CA ASP A 12 2.74 -13.44 1.13
C ASP A 12 2.20 -13.15 2.54
N ALA A 13 2.86 -12.26 3.29
CA ALA A 13 2.61 -12.11 4.72
C ALA A 13 1.31 -11.39 5.08
N TYR A 14 0.60 -10.84 4.09
CA TYR A 14 -0.62 -10.08 4.35
C TYR A 14 -1.88 -10.88 4.04
N VAL A 15 -2.72 -10.99 5.06
CA VAL A 15 -4.09 -11.49 4.97
C VAL A 15 -5.01 -10.28 5.10
N GLY A 16 -5.74 -9.97 4.04
CA GLY A 16 -6.63 -8.81 4.00
C GLY A 16 -7.90 -8.98 4.83
N ALA A 17 -8.69 -7.91 4.91
CA ALA A 17 -9.98 -7.93 5.62
C ALA A 17 -10.96 -8.99 5.07
N SER A 18 -10.83 -9.36 3.79
CA SER A 18 -11.60 -10.45 3.18
C SER A 18 -11.21 -11.85 3.68
N GLY A 19 -10.11 -11.97 4.43
CA GLY A 19 -9.52 -13.25 4.85
C GLY A 19 -8.64 -13.92 3.79
N GLU A 20 -8.50 -13.31 2.60
CA GLU A 20 -7.65 -13.81 1.53
C GLU A 20 -6.18 -13.40 1.76
N SER A 21 -5.25 -14.34 1.61
CA SER A 21 -3.82 -14.03 1.51
C SER A 21 -3.52 -13.39 0.16
N LYS A 22 -2.77 -12.28 0.16
CA LYS A 22 -2.40 -11.56 -1.05
C LYS A 22 -0.90 -11.61 -1.29
N HIS A 23 -0.50 -11.90 -2.53
CA HIS A 23 0.90 -11.93 -2.97
C HIS A 23 1.29 -10.63 -3.68
N VAL A 24 2.37 -9.99 -3.23
CA VAL A 24 2.98 -8.82 -3.88
C VAL A 24 3.77 -9.28 -5.10
N GLN A 25 3.48 -8.73 -6.29
CA GLN A 25 4.07 -9.18 -7.56
C GLN A 25 5.44 -8.57 -7.85
N ILE A 26 5.67 -7.32 -7.41
CA ILE A 26 6.88 -6.57 -7.66
C ILE A 26 7.93 -6.97 -6.62
N PRO A 27 9.08 -7.52 -7.04
CA PRO A 27 10.10 -7.97 -6.11
C PRO A 27 10.66 -6.84 -5.24
N GLY A 28 10.79 -7.13 -3.95
CA GLY A 28 11.53 -6.34 -2.97
C GLY A 28 12.38 -7.24 -2.08
N LYS A 29 13.25 -6.65 -1.27
CA LYS A 29 13.96 -7.33 -0.18
C LYS A 29 13.11 -7.42 1.08
N SER A 30 12.21 -6.46 1.27
CA SER A 30 11.19 -6.43 2.31
C SER A 30 9.95 -5.69 1.79
N TYR A 31 8.85 -5.78 2.52
CA TYR A 31 7.53 -5.29 2.13
C TYR A 31 6.89 -4.51 3.27
N LEU A 32 6.24 -3.41 2.93
CA LEU A 32 5.37 -2.66 3.83
C LEU A 32 3.94 -2.77 3.32
N TYR A 33 3.09 -3.43 4.09
CA TYR A 33 1.65 -3.51 3.84
C TYR A 33 0.91 -2.42 4.61
N LEU A 34 -0.10 -1.86 3.95
CA LEU A 34 -0.92 -0.78 4.46
C LEU A 34 -2.38 -1.22 4.36
N ASP A 35 -3.08 -1.15 5.47
CA ASP A 35 -4.54 -1.23 5.52
C ASP A 35 -5.07 0.16 5.89
N ILE A 36 -5.82 0.76 4.96
CA ILE A 36 -6.28 2.15 5.00
C ILE A 36 -7.80 2.14 5.19
N GLN A 37 -8.28 2.80 6.25
CA GLN A 37 -9.70 2.83 6.60
C GLN A 37 -10.19 4.22 7.05
N PRO A 38 -11.40 4.66 6.62
CA PRO A 38 -12.16 4.13 5.49
C PRO A 38 -11.54 4.59 4.17
N ALA A 39 -11.45 3.70 3.18
CA ALA A 39 -11.04 4.05 1.83
C ALA A 39 -11.68 3.10 0.81
N HIS A 40 -12.14 3.67 -0.30
CA HIS A 40 -12.79 2.94 -1.40
C HIS A 40 -12.14 3.34 -2.72
N THR A 41 -12.05 2.40 -3.67
CA THR A 41 -11.55 2.62 -5.03
C THR A 41 -12.62 3.14 -5.99
N VAL A 42 -13.88 3.13 -5.54
CA VAL A 42 -15.05 3.63 -6.26
C VAL A 42 -15.92 4.47 -5.32
N ASP A 43 -16.65 5.44 -5.86
CA ASP A 43 -17.66 6.21 -5.13
C ASP A 43 -19.05 5.54 -5.18
N ASP A 44 -20.04 6.12 -4.50
CA ASP A 44 -21.42 5.59 -4.45
C ASP A 44 -22.12 5.54 -5.82
N ARG A 45 -21.56 6.19 -6.85
CA ARG A 45 -22.06 6.16 -8.23
C ARG A 45 -21.30 5.15 -9.09
N GLY A 46 -20.34 4.42 -8.51
CA GLY A 46 -19.46 3.49 -9.22
C GLY A 46 -18.32 4.18 -9.97
N THR A 47 -18.05 5.46 -9.73
CA THR A 47 -16.96 6.19 -10.36
C THR A 47 -15.65 5.85 -9.67
N PRO A 48 -14.58 5.47 -10.40
CA PRO A 48 -13.27 5.25 -9.79
C PRO A 48 -12.75 6.50 -9.06
N THR A 49 -12.36 6.33 -7.80
CA THR A 49 -11.74 7.40 -6.97
C THR A 49 -10.22 7.37 -7.06
N PHE A 50 -9.65 6.22 -7.42
CA PHE A 50 -8.23 6.05 -7.72
C PHE A 50 -8.04 5.83 -9.22
N THR A 51 -7.43 6.80 -9.89
CA THR A 51 -7.19 6.77 -11.35
C THR A 51 -5.71 6.54 -11.70
N GLY A 52 -4.88 6.26 -10.69
CA GLY A 52 -3.48 5.91 -10.89
C GLY A 52 -3.30 4.45 -11.35
N PRO A 53 -2.07 4.05 -11.69
CA PRO A 53 -1.79 2.66 -11.99
C PRO A 53 -1.99 1.80 -10.72
N PRO A 54 -2.65 0.63 -10.81
CA PRO A 54 -2.83 -0.26 -9.66
C PRO A 54 -1.50 -0.89 -9.21
N SER A 55 -0.51 -0.94 -10.10
CA SER A 55 0.85 -1.37 -9.78
C SER A 55 1.86 -0.54 -10.55
N GLN A 56 2.98 -0.21 -9.91
CA GLN A 56 4.06 0.55 -10.52
C GLN A 56 5.41 0.15 -9.95
N SER A 57 6.33 -0.23 -10.84
CA SER A 57 7.73 -0.51 -10.50
C SER A 57 8.62 0.72 -10.68
N PHE A 58 9.72 0.76 -9.93
CA PHE A 58 10.69 1.84 -9.93
C PHE A 58 12.13 1.29 -9.95
N ALA A 59 13.03 2.01 -10.61
CA ALA A 59 14.46 1.73 -10.60
C ALA A 59 15.17 2.55 -9.50
N LEU A 60 14.66 2.49 -8.27
CA LEU A 60 15.24 3.18 -7.11
C LEU A 60 15.77 2.15 -6.10
N PRO A 61 16.85 2.47 -5.36
CA PRO A 61 17.47 1.53 -4.44
C PRO A 61 16.63 1.23 -3.19
N SER A 62 15.76 2.15 -2.77
CA SER A 62 14.96 2.01 -1.54
C SER A 62 13.50 1.61 -1.79
N LEU A 63 12.92 2.02 -2.92
CA LEU A 63 11.53 1.73 -3.30
C LEU A 63 11.52 1.12 -4.70
N THR A 64 11.19 -0.17 -4.80
CA THR A 64 11.19 -0.90 -6.08
C THR A 64 9.80 -1.04 -6.67
N GLY A 65 8.76 -0.93 -5.84
CA GLY A 65 7.38 -1.14 -6.27
C GLY A 65 6.32 -0.57 -5.34
N VAL A 66 5.16 -0.28 -5.92
CA VAL A 66 3.90 -0.01 -5.21
C VAL A 66 2.79 -0.81 -5.88
N GLU A 67 1.93 -1.44 -5.08
CA GLU A 67 0.79 -2.23 -5.54
C GLU A 67 -0.47 -1.98 -4.71
N LEU A 68 -1.60 -1.87 -5.39
CA LEU A 68 -2.93 -1.93 -4.80
C LEU A 68 -3.34 -3.40 -4.71
N MET A 69 -3.48 -3.90 -3.48
CA MET A 69 -3.70 -5.33 -3.22
C MET A 69 -5.19 -5.71 -3.21
N GLY A 70 -6.06 -4.71 -3.08
CA GLY A 70 -7.51 -4.87 -3.13
C GLY A 70 -8.24 -3.93 -2.18
N GLU A 71 -9.56 -3.94 -2.27
CA GLU A 71 -10.46 -3.25 -1.36
C GLU A 71 -11.59 -4.19 -0.93
N TRP A 72 -11.94 -4.17 0.35
CA TRP A 72 -13.07 -4.93 0.89
C TRP A 72 -13.70 -4.17 2.06
N GLU A 73 -14.99 -3.84 1.96
CA GLU A 73 -15.76 -3.18 3.03
C GLU A 73 -15.08 -1.91 3.61
N GLY A 74 -14.43 -1.11 2.76
CA GLY A 74 -13.73 0.12 3.17
C GLY A 74 -12.32 -0.09 3.71
N HIS A 75 -11.78 -1.31 3.64
CA HIS A 75 -10.38 -1.62 3.84
C HIS A 75 -9.65 -1.61 2.50
N LEU A 76 -8.98 -0.50 2.19
CA LEU A 76 -8.10 -0.43 1.04
C LEU A 76 -6.71 -0.92 1.43
N THR A 77 -6.26 -1.98 0.77
CA THR A 77 -4.92 -2.54 0.99
C THR A 77 -3.96 -2.09 -0.11
N ALA A 78 -2.79 -1.61 0.29
CA ALA A 78 -1.66 -1.36 -0.59
C ALA A 78 -0.37 -1.98 -0.04
N ALA A 79 0.60 -2.21 -0.91
CA ALA A 79 1.92 -2.70 -0.55
C ALA A 79 3.02 -1.86 -1.22
N LEU A 80 4.12 -1.65 -0.49
CA LEU A 80 5.37 -1.13 -1.02
C LEU A 80 6.40 -2.28 -1.03
N SER A 81 7.09 -2.43 -2.15
CA SER A 81 8.28 -3.28 -2.27
C SER A 81 9.52 -2.44 -1.99
N LEU A 82 10.25 -2.78 -0.94
CA LEU A 82 11.41 -2.03 -0.44
C LEU A 82 12.71 -2.72 -0.81
N GLY A 83 13.73 -1.92 -1.13
CA GLY A 83 15.06 -2.40 -1.55
C GLY A 83 16.05 -2.50 -0.38
N ASP A 84 17.28 -2.05 -0.62
CA ASP A 84 18.40 -2.15 0.35
C ASP A 84 18.19 -1.29 1.60
N TYR A 85 17.52 -0.14 1.42
CA TYR A 85 17.15 0.76 2.49
C TYR A 85 15.65 0.63 2.73
N SER A 86 15.28 0.06 3.87
CA SER A 86 13.88 -0.22 4.23
C SER A 86 13.34 0.66 5.35
N ARG A 87 14.09 1.71 5.74
CA ARG A 87 13.60 2.66 6.73
C ARG A 87 12.57 3.57 6.06
N TYR A 88 11.44 3.77 6.72
CA TYR A 88 10.38 4.65 6.26
C TYR A 88 9.74 5.43 7.40
N ARG A 89 8.90 6.40 7.04
CA ARG A 89 7.99 7.09 7.95
C ARG A 89 6.63 7.20 7.29
N VAL A 90 5.60 6.74 7.98
CA VAL A 90 4.20 6.89 7.57
C VAL A 90 3.56 8.01 8.38
N PHE A 91 2.83 8.89 7.71
CA PHE A 91 2.06 9.95 8.37
C PHE A 91 0.89 10.39 7.50
N THR A 92 0.00 11.19 8.10
CA THR A 92 -1.17 11.70 7.41
C THR A 92 -1.13 13.21 7.34
N LEU A 93 -1.63 13.76 6.24
CA LEU A 93 -1.89 15.18 6.08
C LEU A 93 -3.40 15.40 6.00
N THR A 94 -3.84 16.59 6.40
CA THR A 94 -5.23 17.05 6.28
C THR A 94 -5.35 18.12 5.21
N SER A 95 -6.56 18.34 4.70
CA SER A 95 -6.90 19.39 3.73
C SER A 95 -6.09 19.37 2.41
N PRO A 96 -6.25 18.36 1.52
CA PRO A 96 -7.08 17.17 1.65
C PRO A 96 -6.40 16.05 2.46
N ASN A 97 -7.19 15.07 2.89
CA ASN A 97 -6.67 13.88 3.57
C ASN A 97 -5.70 13.14 2.63
N ARG A 98 -4.46 12.96 3.08
CA ARG A 98 -3.42 12.21 2.35
C ARG A 98 -2.69 11.28 3.29
N LEU A 99 -2.39 10.09 2.80
CA LEU A 99 -1.37 9.22 3.37
C LEU A 99 -0.04 9.57 2.70
N VAL A 100 1.00 9.79 3.48
CA VAL A 100 2.35 10.05 2.99
C VAL A 100 3.30 9.03 3.60
N ILE A 101 4.18 8.50 2.76
CA ILE A 101 5.19 7.52 3.13
C ILE A 101 6.53 8.03 2.62
N ASP A 102 7.37 8.49 3.54
CA ASP A 102 8.74 8.84 3.21
C ASP A 102 9.58 7.56 3.27
N VAL A 103 10.25 7.21 2.18
CA VAL A 103 11.21 6.09 2.12
C VAL A 103 12.61 6.66 2.09
N TYR A 104 13.43 6.33 3.10
CA TYR A 104 14.78 6.88 3.24
C TYR A 104 15.80 6.15 2.36
N HIS A 105 16.91 6.83 2.05
CA HIS A 105 18.05 6.31 1.30
C HIS A 105 19.37 6.59 2.04
#